data_AF-G0P8B9-F1
#
_entry.id   AF-G0P8B9-F1
#
_cell.length_a   1.000
_cell.length_b   1.000
_cell.length_c   1.000
_cell.angle_alpha   90.00
_cell.angle_beta   90.00
_cell.angle_gamma   90.00
#
_symmetry.space_group_name_H-M   'P 1'
#
loop_
_entity.id
_entity.type
_entity.pdbx_description
1 polymer ?
#
loop_
_entity_poly.entity_id
_entity_poly.type
_entity_poly.pdbx_seq_one_letter_code
_entity_poly.pdbx_strand_id
1 'polypeptide(L)'
;MKKGTGWSRDDWLTSGLWSPSRDFMLHGWKTKQLKVPPNEVLKPIPMDYSQWYNPFAGPIMIGRCFAGNTTWSYNPHLLADKRQIEDSLLEYSKKIEREKAKSLSRLQEVLEKT
;
A
#
# COMPACT_ATOMS: atom_id res chain seq x y z
N MET A 1 0.87 -18.64 0.44
CA MET A 1 0.72 -18.23 1.85
C MET A 1 -0.23 -19.17 2.58
N LYS A 2 -0.10 -19.29 3.91
CA LYS A 2 -1.11 -19.97 4.73
C LYS A 2 -2.35 -19.06 4.87
N LYS A 3 -3.52 -19.64 5.14
CA LYS A 3 -4.75 -18.84 5.38
C LYS A 3 -4.52 -17.91 6.57
N GLY A 4 -4.92 -16.65 6.43
CA GLY A 4 -4.83 -15.65 7.51
C GLY A 4 -3.44 -15.08 7.77
N THR A 5 -2.41 -15.40 6.97
CA THR A 5 -1.04 -14.89 7.18
C THR A 5 -0.67 -13.74 6.25
N GLY A 6 -1.53 -13.38 5.31
CA GLY A 6 -1.33 -12.26 4.42
C GLY A 6 -2.14 -11.05 4.87
N TRP A 7 -1.69 -9.86 4.47
CA TRP A 7 -2.38 -8.60 4.76
C TRP A 7 -3.05 -8.01 3.51
N SER A 8 -4.20 -7.38 3.70
CA SER A 8 -4.74 -6.40 2.76
C SER A 8 -4.23 -5.05 3.21
N ARG A 9 -3.72 -4.25 2.27
CA ARG A 9 -3.12 -2.97 2.60
C ARG A 9 -3.42 -1.97 1.50
N ASP A 10 -3.56 -0.72 1.92
CA ASP A 10 -3.57 0.40 1.01
C ASP A 10 -2.22 0.52 0.29
N ASP A 11 -2.28 0.48 -1.03
CA ASP A 11 -1.14 0.54 -1.92
C ASP A 11 -0.32 1.84 -1.76
N TRP A 12 -1.00 2.96 -1.48
CA TRP A 12 -0.35 4.26 -1.32
C TRP A 12 0.70 4.27 -0.21
N LEU A 13 0.60 3.39 0.80
CA LEU A 13 1.58 3.33 1.90
C LEU A 13 3.00 2.97 1.45
N THR A 14 3.15 2.31 0.30
CA THR A 14 4.45 1.83 -0.20
C THR A 14 4.63 2.06 -1.70
N SER A 15 4.03 3.12 -2.24
CA SER A 15 4.10 3.43 -3.68
C SER A 15 3.64 2.26 -4.57
N GLY A 16 2.64 1.50 -4.12
CA GLY A 16 2.12 0.33 -4.84
C GLY A 16 3.02 -0.92 -4.80
N LEU A 17 4.19 -0.86 -4.17
CA LEU A 17 5.05 -2.03 -4.02
C LEU A 17 4.46 -3.05 -3.05
N TRP A 18 4.67 -4.33 -3.33
CA TRP A 18 4.12 -5.43 -2.53
C TRP A 18 4.93 -6.71 -2.63
N SER A 19 4.67 -7.66 -1.74
CA SER A 19 5.32 -8.96 -1.71
C SER A 19 4.31 -10.10 -1.60
N PRO A 20 4.34 -11.12 -2.48
CA PRO A 20 3.43 -12.29 -2.40
C PRO A 20 3.63 -13.15 -1.13
N SER A 21 4.72 -12.91 -0.39
CA SER A 21 4.99 -13.56 0.90
C SER A 21 4.34 -12.84 2.09
N ARG A 22 3.85 -11.61 1.90
CA ARG A 22 3.31 -10.70 2.93
C ARG A 22 1.89 -10.24 2.62
N ASP A 23 1.60 -9.92 1.36
CA ASP A 23 0.35 -9.32 0.89
C ASP A 23 -0.55 -10.39 0.29
N PHE A 24 -1.83 -10.42 0.70
CA PHE A 24 -2.83 -11.28 0.03
C PHE A 24 -3.62 -10.53 -1.04
N MET A 25 -3.74 -9.21 -0.91
CA MET A 25 -4.50 -8.38 -1.83
C MET A 25 -4.03 -6.93 -1.71
N LEU A 26 -4.04 -6.24 -2.84
CA LEU A 26 -3.82 -4.80 -2.91
C LEU A 26 -5.18 -4.10 -2.92
N HIS A 27 -5.38 -3.20 -1.96
CA HIS A 27 -6.60 -2.44 -1.80
C HIS A 27 -6.46 -1.04 -2.43
N GLY A 28 -7.58 -0.45 -2.86
CA GLY A 28 -7.61 0.97 -3.28
C GLY A 28 -7.76 1.21 -4.78
N TRP A 29 -7.79 0.18 -5.63
CA TRP A 29 -7.75 0.33 -7.09
C TRP A 29 -9.02 0.97 -7.70
N LYS A 30 -9.04 2.30 -7.85
CA LYS A 30 -10.03 3.04 -8.66
C LYS A 30 -9.36 3.53 -9.96
N THR A 31 -9.98 3.24 -11.09
CA THR A 31 -9.39 3.47 -12.42
C THR A 31 -9.08 4.93 -12.71
N LYS A 32 -9.89 5.87 -12.20
CA LYS A 32 -9.71 7.33 -12.40
C LYS A 32 -8.46 7.92 -11.72
N GLN A 33 -7.85 7.17 -10.81
CA GLN A 33 -6.75 7.60 -9.95
C GLN A 33 -5.45 6.88 -10.28
N LEU A 34 -5.45 6.07 -11.35
CA LEU A 34 -4.27 5.40 -11.84
C LEU A 34 -3.23 6.39 -12.34
N LYS A 35 -1.99 6.17 -11.91
CA LYS A 35 -0.80 6.84 -12.43
C LYS A 35 0.02 5.84 -13.22
N VAL A 36 0.80 6.37 -14.17
CA VAL A 36 1.83 5.59 -14.85
C VAL A 36 3.01 5.47 -13.90
N PRO A 37 3.51 4.27 -13.60
CA PRO A 37 4.71 4.12 -12.79
C PRO A 37 5.91 4.74 -13.51
N PRO A 38 6.83 5.42 -12.78
CA PRO A 38 8.08 5.89 -13.35
C PRO A 38 8.91 4.72 -13.88
N ASN A 39 9.81 5.01 -14.82
CA ASN A 39 10.74 4.00 -15.37
C ASN A 39 11.87 3.64 -14.40
N GLU A 40 11.96 4.32 -13.26
CA GLU A 40 12.97 4.10 -12.23
C GLU A 40 12.57 2.99 -11.26
N VAL A 41 13.55 2.51 -10.49
CA VAL A 41 13.30 1.57 -9.39
C VAL A 41 12.48 2.28 -8.32
N LEU A 42 11.26 1.79 -8.10
CA LEU A 42 10.38 2.30 -7.05
C LEU A 42 10.94 1.99 -5.66
N LYS A 43 10.70 2.90 -4.73
CA LYS A 43 10.99 2.72 -3.30
C LYS A 43 9.67 2.60 -2.54
N PRO A 44 9.61 1.79 -1.48
CA PRO A 44 8.40 1.67 -0.68
C PRO A 44 8.28 2.91 0.19
N ILE A 45 7.68 3.96 -0.34
CA ILE A 45 7.40 5.19 0.40
C ILE A 45 5.91 5.54 0.29
N PRO A 46 5.34 6.21 1.30
CA PRO A 46 3.99 6.72 1.20
C PRO A 46 3.85 7.72 0.04
N MET A 47 2.87 7.51 -0.82
CA MET A 47 2.44 8.44 -1.86
C MET A 47 1.13 9.11 -1.45
N ASP A 48 0.63 10.02 -2.27
CA ASP A 48 -0.69 10.62 -2.05
C ASP A 48 -1.78 9.54 -2.06
N TYR A 49 -2.71 9.60 -1.09
CA TYR A 49 -3.76 8.59 -0.91
C TYR A 49 -4.73 8.48 -2.10
N SER A 50 -4.70 9.44 -3.01
CA SER A 50 -5.51 9.49 -4.21
C SER A 50 -4.80 8.96 -5.45
N GLN A 51 -3.59 8.43 -5.31
CA GLN A 51 -2.74 7.99 -6.41
C GLN A 51 -2.25 6.56 -6.19
N TRP A 52 -2.23 5.76 -7.25
CA TRP A 52 -1.64 4.41 -7.25
C TRP A 52 -1.32 3.93 -8.66
N TYR A 53 -0.51 2.88 -8.75
CA TYR A 53 -0.15 2.22 -10.01
C TYR A 53 -1.06 1.02 -10.29
N ASN A 54 -1.11 0.60 -11.55
CA ASN A 54 -1.81 -0.64 -11.90
C ASN A 54 -1.01 -1.85 -11.38
N PRO A 55 -1.57 -2.67 -10.46
CA PRO A 55 -0.88 -3.84 -9.92
C PRO A 55 -0.71 -4.97 -10.95
N PHE A 56 -1.42 -4.91 -12.07
CA PHE A 56 -1.33 -5.88 -13.15
C PHE A 56 -0.45 -5.37 -14.29
N ALA A 57 0.19 -6.29 -15.01
CA ALA A 57 1.00 -5.99 -16.20
C ALA A 57 0.14 -5.46 -17.38
N GLY A 58 -1.18 -5.48 -17.24
CA GLY A 58 -2.14 -5.01 -18.23
C GLY A 58 -3.50 -4.68 -17.60
N PRO A 59 -4.56 -4.51 -18.39
CA PRO A 59 -5.90 -4.25 -17.86
C PRO A 59 -6.43 -5.47 -17.09
N ILE A 60 -7.33 -5.23 -16.12
CA ILE A 60 -8.06 -6.33 -15.48
C ILE A 60 -8.96 -6.98 -16.52
N MET A 61 -8.75 -8.28 -16.72
CA MET A 61 -9.63 -9.12 -17.52
C MET A 61 -10.65 -9.78 -16.59
N ILE A 62 -11.83 -9.18 -16.46
CA ILE A 62 -12.89 -9.64 -15.55
C ILE A 62 -13.28 -11.11 -15.81
N GLY A 63 -13.25 -11.56 -17.07
CA GLY A 63 -13.51 -12.97 -17.42
C GLY A 63 -12.51 -13.97 -16.81
N ARG A 64 -11.39 -13.51 -16.26
CA ARG A 64 -10.42 -14.34 -15.52
C ARG A 64 -10.69 -14.39 -14.01
N CYS A 65 -11.66 -13.62 -13.51
CA CYS A 65 -12.04 -13.58 -12.09
C CYS A 65 -13.02 -14.72 -11.76
N PHE A 66 -12.52 -15.94 -11.63
CA PHE A 66 -13.31 -17.09 -11.18
C PHE A 66 -12.50 -17.96 -10.21
N ALA A 67 -13.21 -18.71 -9.37
CA ALA A 67 -12.59 -19.58 -8.38
C ALA A 67 -11.68 -20.62 -9.05
N GLY A 68 -10.43 -20.72 -8.59
CA GLY A 68 -9.42 -21.64 -9.15
C GLY A 68 -8.49 -21.00 -10.18
N ASN A 69 -8.79 -19.80 -10.70
CA ASN A 69 -7.85 -19.10 -11.57
C ASN A 69 -6.79 -18.34 -10.75
N THR A 70 -5.54 -18.78 -10.87
CA THR A 70 -4.37 -18.15 -10.24
C THR A 70 -3.45 -17.47 -11.24
N THR A 71 -3.85 -17.34 -12.51
CA THR A 71 -3.03 -16.82 -13.62
C THR A 71 -3.01 -15.29 -13.72
N TRP A 72 -3.15 -14.60 -12.58
CA TRP A 72 -3.12 -13.14 -12.53
C TRP A 72 -1.74 -12.62 -12.95
N SER A 73 -1.72 -11.79 -13.99
CA SER A 73 -0.48 -11.21 -14.52
C SER A 73 -0.16 -9.95 -13.74
N TYR A 74 0.58 -10.10 -12.64
CA TYR A 74 1.03 -8.97 -11.84
C TYR A 74 2.15 -8.19 -12.53
N ASN A 75 2.21 -6.88 -12.26
CA ASN A 75 3.27 -6.01 -12.74
C ASN A 75 4.56 -6.29 -11.93
N PRO A 76 5.63 -6.84 -12.55
CA PRO A 76 6.86 -7.15 -11.84
C PRO A 76 7.58 -5.92 -11.29
N HIS A 77 7.36 -4.72 -11.86
CA HIS A 77 7.94 -3.47 -11.33
C HIS A 77 7.39 -3.09 -9.95
N LEU A 78 6.27 -3.69 -9.55
CA LEU A 78 5.64 -3.44 -8.25
C LEU A 78 5.94 -4.54 -7.23
N LEU A 79 6.82 -5.50 -7.56
CA LEU A 79 7.29 -6.48 -6.60
C LEU A 79 8.46 -5.92 -5.79
N ALA A 80 8.42 -6.14 -4.48
CA ALA A 80 9.47 -5.77 -3.55
C ALA A 80 9.80 -6.91 -2.57
N ASP A 81 10.96 -6.81 -1.93
CA ASP A 81 11.29 -7.69 -0.83
C ASP A 81 10.38 -7.41 0.38
N LYS A 82 10.04 -8.48 1.10
CA LYS A 82 9.18 -8.37 2.29
C LYS A 82 9.77 -7.43 3.34
N ARG A 83 11.09 -7.48 3.57
CA ARG A 83 11.73 -6.64 4.60
C ARG A 83 11.66 -5.17 4.23
N GLN A 84 11.88 -4.83 2.95
CA GLN A 84 11.76 -3.45 2.48
C GLN A 84 10.37 -2.86 2.74
N ILE A 85 9.31 -3.66 2.54
CA ILE A 85 7.94 -3.27 2.86
C ILE A 85 7.73 -3.11 4.36
N GLU A 86 8.19 -4.07 5.18
CA GLU A 86 8.03 -4.04 6.63
C GLU A 86 8.78 -2.85 7.27
N ASP A 87 10.01 -2.58 6.83
CA ASP A 87 10.83 -1.47 7.31
C ASP A 87 10.17 -0.12 7.02
N SER A 88 9.66 0.06 5.80
CA SER A 88 8.94 1.27 5.39
C SER A 88 7.67 1.49 6.21
N LEU A 89 6.87 0.44 6.39
CA LEU A 89 5.63 0.52 7.19
C LEU A 89 5.92 0.83 8.65
N LEU A 90 6.99 0.27 9.21
CA LEU A 90 7.43 0.58 10.58
C LEU A 90 7.88 2.03 10.71
N GLU A 91 8.64 2.55 9.75
CA GLU A 91 9.05 3.95 9.72
C GLU A 91 7.85 4.89 9.62
N TYR A 92 6.90 4.58 8.74
CA TYR A 92 5.67 5.36 8.60
C TYR A 92 4.82 5.34 9.88
N SER A 93 4.67 4.17 10.51
CA SER A 93 3.97 4.03 11.78
C SER A 93 4.59 4.91 12.88
N LYS A 94 5.93 4.92 13.00
CA LYS A 94 6.64 5.81 13.94
C LYS A 94 6.39 7.28 13.65
N LYS A 95 6.30 7.68 12.37
CA LYS A 95 5.94 9.05 11.99
C LYS A 95 4.53 9.40 12.46
N ILE A 96 3.54 8.54 12.18
CA ILE A 96 2.14 8.78 12.57
C ILE A 96 1.99 8.85 14.09
N GLU A 97 2.66 8.01 14.86
CA GLU A 97 2.60 8.08 16.33
C GLU A 97 3.18 9.40 16.87
N ARG A 98 4.24 9.95 16.26
CA ARG A 98 4.75 11.27 16.63
C ARG A 98 3.77 12.39 16.29
N GLU A 99 3.11 12.32 15.14
CA GLU A 99 2.10 13.30 14.72
C GLU A 99 0.87 13.26 15.64
N LYS A 100 0.42 12.05 15.98
CA LYS A 100 -0.66 11.82 16.95
C LYS A 100 -0.32 12.40 18.32
N ALA A 101 0.89 12.16 18.84
CA ALA A 101 1.33 12.72 20.11
C ALA A 101 1.27 14.26 20.11
N LYS A 102 1.77 14.90 19.05
CA LYS A 102 1.71 16.37 18.90
C LYS A 102 0.26 16.88 18.87
N SER A 103 -0.62 16.22 18.12
CA SER A 103 -2.04 16.60 18.06
C SER A 103 -2.74 16.45 19.40
N LEU A 104 -2.44 15.39 20.16
CA LEU A 104 -3.02 15.16 21.49
C LEU A 104 -2.52 16.19 22.51
N SER A 105 -1.23 16.55 22.49
CA SER A 105 -0.71 17.63 23.35
C SER A 105 -1.40 18.96 23.07
N ARG A 106 -1.60 19.30 21.79
CA ARG A 106 -2.33 20.52 21.41
C ARG A 106 -3.79 20.50 21.87
N LEU A 107 -4.45 19.34 21.80
CA LEU A 107 -5.82 19.18 22.28
C LEU A 107 -5.91 19.46 23.79
N GLN A 108 -4.96 18.93 24.56
CA GLN A 108 -4.89 19.16 26.00
C GLN A 108 -4.76 20.66 26.32
N GLU A 109 -3.87 21.40 25.63
CA GLU A 109 -3.71 22.85 25.80
C GLU A 109 -5.00 23.65 25.51
N VAL A 110 -5.82 23.19 24.57
CA VAL A 110 -7.11 23.83 24.24
C VAL A 110 -8.14 23.55 25.34
N LEU A 111 -8.21 22.31 25.82
CA LEU A 111 -9.12 21.90 26.88
C LEU A 111 -8.82 22.60 28.21
N GLU A 112 -7.54 22.83 28.54
CA GLU A 112 -7.13 23.53 29.77
C GLU A 112 -7.39 25.05 29.75
N LYS A 113 -7.64 25.62 28.57
CA LYS A 113 -7.95 27.05 28.38
C LYS A 113 -9.45 27.37 28.31
N THR A 114 -10.30 26.34 28.36
CA THR A 114 -11.77 26.46 28.30
C THR A 114 -12.34 26.21 29.69
#